data_AF-A0A2V9A369-F1
#
_entry.id   AF-A0A2V9A369-F1
#
_cell.length_a   1.000
_cell.length_b   1.000
_cell.length_c   1.000
_cell.angle_alpha   90.00
_cell.angle_beta   90.00
_cell.angle_gamma   90.00
#
_symmetry.space_group_name_H-M   'P 1'
#
loop_
_entity.id
_entity.type
_entity.pdbx_description
1 polymer ?
#
loop_
_entity_poly.entity_id
_entity_poly.type
_entity_poly.pdbx_seq_one_letter_code
_entity_poly.pdbx_strand_id
1 'polypeptide(L)'
;FEMSCEGLGRSGGVLAWQVHFRQRADRPNTMRAYRLGANGPAYPVAMRGRAWIAADSYQIVRLETDLVSPVPEIRLFADHTAIEYGPVHFQNKDVQMWLPQSAEVYYDWRGRRSHRRHSFSNYFLFSVDEKQRISQPKVEAENPQEK
;
A
#
# COMPACT_ATOMS: atom_id res chain seq x y z
N PHE A 1 2.60 -9.42 -10.54
CA PHE A 1 3.77 -8.61 -10.91
C PHE A 1 4.89 -9.53 -11.36
N GLU A 2 5.71 -9.09 -12.29
CA GLU A 2 7.08 -9.55 -12.49
C GLU A 2 7.97 -8.68 -11.60
N MET A 3 8.89 -9.30 -10.85
CA MET A 3 9.75 -8.60 -9.91
C MET A 3 11.19 -9.06 -10.12
N SER A 4 12.13 -8.13 -9.98
CA SER A 4 13.57 -8.39 -10.09
C SER A 4 14.31 -7.56 -9.04
N CYS A 5 15.20 -8.21 -8.30
CA CYS A 5 16.17 -7.50 -7.47
C CYS A 5 17.25 -6.91 -8.39
N GLU A 6 17.41 -5.59 -8.37
CA GLU A 6 18.42 -4.86 -9.15
C GLU A 6 19.74 -4.69 -8.36
N GLY A 7 19.77 -5.14 -7.11
CA GLY A 7 20.94 -5.12 -6.24
C GLY A 7 20.85 -4.08 -5.12
N LEU A 8 21.96 -3.88 -4.44
CA LEU A 8 22.07 -2.96 -3.31
C LEU A 8 22.45 -1.56 -3.81
N GLY A 9 21.67 -0.56 -3.43
CA GLY A 9 21.94 0.85 -3.72
C GLY A 9 21.76 1.72 -2.49
N ARG A 10 21.81 3.05 -2.70
CA ARG A 10 21.50 4.03 -1.66
C ARG A 10 20.18 4.74 -1.99
N SER A 11 19.36 4.99 -0.97
CA SER A 11 18.19 5.87 -1.01
C SER A 11 18.20 6.75 0.22
N GLY A 12 18.22 8.08 0.04
CA GLY A 12 18.23 9.02 1.18
C GLY A 12 19.38 8.79 2.19
N GLY A 13 20.52 8.25 1.73
CA GLY A 13 21.66 7.90 2.60
C GLY A 13 21.62 6.48 3.18
N VAL A 14 20.46 5.80 3.16
CA VAL A 14 20.28 4.42 3.65
C VAL A 14 20.69 3.41 2.57
N LEU A 15 21.40 2.34 2.96
CA LEU A 15 21.64 1.19 2.08
C LEU A 15 20.35 0.38 1.94
N ALA A 16 19.88 0.20 0.71
CA ALA A 16 18.61 -0.44 0.43
C ALA A 16 18.68 -1.32 -0.83
N TRP A 17 18.06 -2.49 -0.74
CA TRP A 17 17.81 -3.36 -1.88
C TRP A 17 16.81 -2.70 -2.82
N GLN A 18 17.18 -2.58 -4.08
CA GLN A 18 16.34 -2.06 -5.14
C GLN A 18 15.59 -3.20 -5.78
N VAL A 19 14.26 -3.16 -5.70
CA VAL A 19 13.37 -4.14 -6.30
C VAL A 19 12.53 -3.45 -7.34
N HIS A 20 12.81 -3.72 -8.61
CA HIS A 20 11.94 -3.31 -9.70
C HIS A 20 10.78 -4.28 -9.82
N PHE A 21 9.59 -3.73 -10.08
CA PHE A 21 8.39 -4.50 -10.32
C PHE A 21 7.61 -3.93 -11.50
N ARG A 22 6.97 -4.83 -12.25
CA ARG A 22 6.11 -4.48 -13.38
C ARG A 22 4.85 -5.32 -13.33
N GLN A 23 3.70 -4.71 -13.49
CA GLN A 23 2.47 -5.49 -13.58
C GLN A 23 2.45 -6.31 -14.87
N ARG A 24 2.00 -7.55 -14.76
CA ARG A 24 2.01 -8.52 -15.86
C ARG A 24 0.85 -8.28 -16.82
N ALA A 25 1.08 -8.50 -18.11
CA ALA A 25 0.04 -8.35 -19.13
C ALA A 25 -0.88 -9.60 -19.23
N ASP A 26 -0.40 -10.77 -18.80
CA ASP A 26 -1.15 -12.04 -18.81
C ASP A 26 -2.09 -12.22 -17.61
N ARG A 27 -2.16 -11.22 -16.72
CA ARG A 27 -2.98 -11.25 -15.50
C ARG A 27 -3.87 -10.02 -15.43
N PRO A 28 -5.10 -10.13 -14.87
CA PRO A 28 -5.98 -8.99 -14.71
C PRO A 28 -5.33 -7.93 -13.82
N ASN A 29 -5.54 -6.68 -14.17
CA ASN A 29 -5.12 -5.55 -13.36
C ASN A 29 -6.15 -5.25 -12.27
N THR A 30 -5.82 -5.56 -11.04
CA THR A 30 -6.68 -5.31 -9.88
C THR A 30 -6.13 -4.22 -8.95
N MET A 31 -4.90 -3.73 -9.15
CA MET A 31 -4.29 -2.76 -8.24
C MET A 31 -4.81 -1.35 -8.41
N ARG A 32 -5.06 -0.90 -9.64
CA ARG A 32 -5.52 0.46 -9.91
C ARG A 32 -6.45 0.49 -11.10
N ALA A 33 -7.59 1.15 -10.93
CA ALA A 33 -8.52 1.45 -12.01
C ALA A 33 -9.15 2.83 -11.79
N TYR A 34 -9.35 3.57 -12.87
CA TYR A 34 -10.10 4.82 -12.84
C TYR A 34 -11.52 4.59 -13.31
N ARG A 35 -12.49 5.09 -12.53
CA ARG A 35 -13.89 5.11 -12.93
C ARG A 35 -14.30 6.52 -13.33
N LEU A 36 -14.85 6.68 -14.53
CA LEU A 36 -15.33 7.97 -15.02
C LEU A 36 -16.82 8.15 -14.66
N GLY A 37 -17.09 8.79 -13.52
CA GLY A 37 -18.45 8.97 -13.01
C GLY A 37 -18.97 7.75 -12.24
N ALA A 38 -20.10 7.89 -11.55
CA ALA A 38 -20.61 6.85 -10.64
C ALA A 38 -20.91 5.52 -11.35
N ASN A 39 -21.46 5.57 -12.57
CA ASN A 39 -21.87 4.41 -13.36
C ASN A 39 -21.01 4.18 -14.62
N GLY A 40 -19.86 4.85 -14.72
CA GLY A 40 -18.99 4.70 -15.88
C GLY A 40 -18.17 3.42 -15.86
N PRO A 41 -17.60 3.02 -17.02
CA PRO A 41 -16.66 1.92 -17.08
C PRO A 41 -15.42 2.19 -16.22
N ALA A 42 -14.83 1.12 -15.68
CA ALA A 42 -13.55 1.16 -15.00
C ALA A 42 -12.43 0.93 -16.02
N TYR A 43 -11.39 1.75 -15.97
CA TYR A 43 -10.21 1.68 -16.83
C TYR A 43 -9.03 1.22 -15.98
N PRO A 44 -8.61 -0.05 -16.07
CA PRO A 44 -7.48 -0.55 -15.31
C PRO A 44 -6.17 0.11 -15.77
N VAL A 45 -5.33 0.53 -14.82
CA VAL A 45 -4.07 1.24 -15.09
C VAL A 45 -2.89 0.39 -14.67
N ALA A 46 -2.20 -0.20 -15.64
CA ALA A 46 -1.08 -1.08 -15.34
C ALA A 46 0.11 -0.25 -14.86
N MET A 47 0.70 -0.64 -13.74
CA MET A 47 1.81 0.10 -13.12
C MET A 47 3.10 -0.71 -13.07
N ARG A 48 4.21 0.01 -13.12
CA ARG A 48 5.55 -0.47 -12.83
C ARG A 48 6.17 0.43 -11.78
N GLY A 49 7.29 0.04 -11.24
CA GLY A 49 7.93 0.85 -10.21
C GLY A 49 9.16 0.20 -9.63
N ARG A 50 9.68 0.87 -8.62
CA ARG A 50 10.83 0.42 -7.84
C ARG A 50 10.55 0.66 -6.36
N ALA A 51 10.80 -0.35 -5.55
CA ALA A 51 10.82 -0.24 -4.11
C ALA A 51 12.28 -0.27 -3.62
N TRP A 52 12.59 0.57 -2.65
CA TRP A 52 13.84 0.51 -1.90
C TRP A 52 13.53 -0.06 -0.52
N ILE A 53 14.14 -1.21 -0.23
CA ILE A 53 13.94 -1.96 1.01
C ILE A 53 15.23 -1.88 1.82
N ALA A 54 15.20 -1.26 3.00
CA ALA A 54 16.37 -1.08 3.85
C ALA A 54 17.06 -2.42 4.14
N ALA A 55 18.38 -2.46 3.98
CA ALA A 55 19.15 -3.70 4.07
C ALA A 55 19.28 -4.26 5.50
N ASP A 56 19.07 -3.41 6.51
CA ASP A 56 19.18 -3.74 7.93
C ASP A 56 17.85 -4.18 8.56
N SER A 57 16.74 -3.59 8.13
CA SER A 57 15.43 -3.67 8.79
C SER A 57 14.33 -4.23 7.89
N TYR A 58 14.61 -4.38 6.60
CA TYR A 58 13.67 -4.82 5.57
C TYR A 58 12.42 -3.95 5.43
N GLN A 59 12.47 -2.73 5.94
CA GLN A 59 11.41 -1.74 5.80
C GLN A 59 11.47 -1.09 4.42
N ILE A 60 10.32 -0.80 3.82
CA ILE A 60 10.28 0.03 2.60
C ILE A 60 10.63 1.46 3.03
N VAL A 61 11.69 2.02 2.43
CA VAL A 61 12.15 3.40 2.71
C VAL A 61 11.79 4.36 1.58
N ARG A 62 11.60 3.84 0.37
CA ARG A 62 11.12 4.62 -0.79
C ARG A 62 10.34 3.73 -1.73
N LEU A 63 9.33 4.30 -2.37
CA LEU A 63 8.55 3.65 -3.43
C LEU A 63 8.36 4.64 -4.58
N GLU A 64 8.71 4.21 -5.79
CA GLU A 64 8.38 4.92 -7.02
C GLU A 64 7.49 4.06 -7.90
N THR A 65 6.50 4.69 -8.53
CA THR A 65 5.61 4.02 -9.48
C THR A 65 5.37 4.89 -10.70
N ASP A 66 5.23 4.24 -11.85
CA ASP A 66 4.90 4.83 -13.14
C ASP A 66 3.87 3.97 -13.88
N LEU A 67 3.27 4.54 -14.93
CA LEU A 67 2.53 3.77 -15.92
C LEU A 67 3.43 2.74 -16.61
N VAL A 68 2.90 1.54 -16.83
CA VAL A 68 3.47 0.60 -17.81
C VAL A 68 3.32 1.14 -19.22
N SER A 69 2.14 1.71 -19.51
CA SER A 69 1.79 2.33 -20.79
C SER A 69 0.72 3.40 -20.57
N PRO A 70 0.63 4.41 -21.45
CA PRO A 70 -0.49 5.35 -21.45
C PRO A 70 -1.86 4.65 -21.52
N VAL A 71 -2.90 5.35 -21.08
CA VAL A 71 -4.32 4.92 -21.19
C VAL A 71 -5.08 5.96 -22.03
N PRO A 72 -5.03 5.85 -23.38
CA PRO A 72 -5.58 6.86 -24.28
C PRO A 72 -7.09 7.10 -24.12
N GLU A 73 -7.85 6.07 -23.73
CA GLU A 73 -9.30 6.09 -23.56
C GLU A 73 -9.74 7.14 -22.54
N ILE A 74 -8.91 7.35 -21.49
CA ILE A 74 -9.14 8.38 -20.48
C ILE A 74 -8.20 9.58 -20.63
N ARG A 75 -7.35 9.56 -21.67
CA ARG A 75 -6.27 10.53 -21.94
C ARG A 75 -5.30 10.67 -20.77
N LEU A 76 -4.90 9.56 -20.15
CA LEU A 76 -3.88 9.51 -19.11
C LEU A 76 -2.55 9.11 -19.73
N PHE A 77 -1.59 10.03 -19.78
CA PHE A 77 -0.31 9.83 -20.47
C PHE A 77 0.89 9.71 -19.51
N ALA A 78 0.76 10.23 -18.30
CA ALA A 78 1.75 10.09 -17.24
C ALA A 78 1.05 9.98 -15.89
N ASP A 79 1.59 9.15 -15.01
CA ASP A 79 1.14 8.93 -13.63
C ASP A 79 2.36 8.43 -12.86
N HIS A 80 3.15 9.38 -12.40
CA HIS A 80 4.36 9.17 -11.62
C HIS A 80 4.06 9.47 -10.15
N THR A 81 4.48 8.58 -9.26
CA THR A 81 4.38 8.80 -7.81
C THR A 81 5.67 8.36 -7.15
N ALA A 82 6.24 9.23 -6.32
CA ALA A 82 7.39 8.94 -5.48
C ALA A 82 7.00 9.16 -4.01
N ILE A 83 7.19 8.15 -3.16
CA ILE A 83 6.84 8.17 -1.75
C ILE A 83 8.09 7.89 -0.93
N GLU A 84 8.38 8.78 0.01
CA GLU A 84 9.42 8.58 1.02
C GLU A 84 8.77 8.05 2.29
N TYR A 85 9.31 6.95 2.82
CA TYR A 85 8.85 6.33 4.06
C TYR A 85 9.86 6.56 5.17
N GLY A 86 9.36 6.67 6.40
CA GLY A 86 10.20 6.88 7.57
C GLY A 86 9.55 6.36 8.84
N PRO A 87 10.33 6.17 9.91
CA PRO A 87 9.85 5.62 11.17
C PRO A 87 8.87 6.58 11.84
N VAL A 88 7.71 6.06 12.22
CA VAL A 88 6.71 6.71 13.06
C VAL A 88 6.56 5.87 14.32
N HIS A 89 6.82 6.49 15.47
CA HIS A 89 6.75 5.83 16.76
C HIS A 89 5.46 6.21 17.50
N PHE A 90 4.70 5.18 17.89
CA PHE A 90 3.42 5.33 18.59
C PHE A 90 3.58 5.00 20.07
N GLN A 91 3.61 6.05 20.90
CA GLN A 91 3.86 5.97 22.34
C GLN A 91 2.87 5.04 23.08
N ASN A 92 1.59 5.03 22.69
CA ASN A 92 0.54 4.31 23.42
C ASN A 92 0.70 2.78 23.43
N LYS A 93 1.42 2.21 22.47
CA LYS A 93 1.61 0.76 22.32
C LYS A 93 3.08 0.36 22.14
N ASP A 94 4.01 1.31 22.22
CA ASP A 94 5.44 1.11 21.95
C ASP A 94 5.69 0.40 20.60
N VAL A 95 5.01 0.89 19.55
CA VAL A 95 5.13 0.34 18.19
C VAL A 95 5.78 1.36 17.27
N GLN A 96 6.75 0.92 16.48
CA GLN A 96 7.34 1.70 15.39
C GLN A 96 6.89 1.14 14.04
N MET A 97 6.45 2.00 13.13
CA MET A 97 6.06 1.63 11.77
C MET A 97 6.70 2.56 10.74
N TRP A 98 7.09 2.03 9.58
CA TRP A 98 7.52 2.85 8.45
C TRP A 98 6.29 3.31 7.67
N LEU A 99 5.96 4.59 7.81
CA LEU A 99 4.80 5.21 7.17
C LEU A 99 5.26 6.31 6.21
N PRO A 100 4.43 6.67 5.21
CA PRO A 100 4.73 7.78 4.32
C PRO A 100 5.08 9.05 5.09
N GLN A 101 6.17 9.71 4.74
CA GLN A 101 6.52 11.04 5.25
C GLN A 101 6.14 12.10 4.22
N SER A 102 6.37 11.78 2.94
CA SER A 102 5.97 12.62 1.83
C SER A 102 5.63 11.79 0.61
N ALA A 103 4.79 12.34 -0.26
CA ALA A 103 4.51 11.79 -1.57
C ALA A 103 4.49 12.91 -2.62
N GLU A 104 5.27 12.75 -3.67
CA GLU A 104 5.21 13.57 -4.87
C GLU A 104 4.46 12.81 -5.96
N VAL A 105 3.44 13.44 -6.52
CA VAL A 105 2.59 12.87 -7.55
C VAL A 105 2.59 13.80 -8.75
N TYR A 106 3.01 13.27 -9.89
CA TYR A 106 2.93 13.94 -11.18
C TYR A 106 1.99 13.17 -12.11
N TYR A 107 1.06 13.85 -12.76
CA TYR A 107 0.22 13.22 -13.77
C TYR A 107 -0.07 14.15 -14.95
N ASP A 108 -0.19 13.55 -16.14
CA ASP A 108 -0.71 14.19 -17.35
C ASP A 108 -2.05 13.55 -17.70
N TRP A 109 -3.13 14.26 -17.36
CA TRP A 109 -4.50 13.81 -17.57
C TRP A 109 -5.24 14.80 -18.46
N ARG A 110 -5.74 14.33 -19.63
CA ARG A 110 -6.52 15.13 -20.59
C ARG A 110 -5.78 16.40 -21.01
N GLY A 111 -4.46 16.31 -21.16
CA GLY A 111 -3.57 17.42 -21.51
C GLY A 111 -3.30 18.40 -20.37
N ARG A 112 -3.77 18.10 -19.15
CA ARG A 112 -3.47 18.89 -17.95
C ARG A 112 -2.40 18.17 -17.15
N ARG A 113 -1.24 18.82 -17.07
CA ARG A 113 -0.13 18.40 -16.21
C ARG A 113 -0.34 18.95 -14.81
N SER A 114 -0.16 18.10 -13.82
CA SER A 114 -0.25 18.48 -12.42
C SER A 114 0.88 17.85 -11.66
N HIS A 115 1.46 18.61 -10.75
CA HIS A 115 2.43 18.15 -9.76
C HIS A 115 1.87 18.51 -8.39
N ARG A 116 1.82 17.51 -7.51
CA ARG A 116 1.31 17.63 -6.16
C ARG A 116 2.34 17.07 -5.21
N ARG A 117 2.58 17.78 -4.12
CA ARG A 117 3.39 17.30 -3.00
C ARG A 117 2.51 17.19 -1.78
N HIS A 118 2.54 16.02 -1.16
CA HIS A 118 1.87 15.71 0.08
C HIS A 118 2.92 15.51 1.17
N SER A 119 2.67 16.06 2.35
CA SER A 119 3.43 15.79 3.57
C SER A 119 2.50 15.17 4.59
N PHE A 120 2.95 14.10 5.25
CA PHE A 120 2.16 13.35 6.21
C PHE A 120 2.78 13.49 7.60
N SER A 121 1.93 13.75 8.59
CA SER A 121 2.34 13.96 9.98
C SER A 121 1.17 13.66 10.91
N ASN A 122 1.42 13.60 12.23
CA ASN A 122 0.39 13.40 13.26
C ASN A 122 -0.44 12.12 13.05
N TYR A 123 0.24 11.01 12.78
CA TYR A 123 -0.39 9.71 12.67
C TYR A 123 -1.07 9.30 13.99
N PHE A 124 -2.24 8.69 13.89
CA PHE A 124 -2.96 8.10 15.02
C PHE A 124 -3.00 6.58 14.88
N LEU A 125 -2.76 5.88 16.00
CA LEU A 125 -2.91 4.44 16.09
C LEU A 125 -4.19 4.12 16.86
N PHE A 126 -5.12 3.43 16.19
CA PHE A 126 -6.30 2.85 16.81
C PHE A 126 -6.07 1.36 17.02
N SER A 127 -6.31 0.87 18.23
CA SER A 127 -6.13 -0.53 18.62
C SER A 127 -7.33 -0.98 19.45
N VAL A 128 -7.83 -2.19 19.19
CA VAL A 128 -8.91 -2.82 19.96
C VAL A 128 -8.36 -4.13 20.53
N ASP A 129 -8.46 -4.31 21.84
CA ASP A 129 -8.09 -5.55 22.52
C ASP A 129 -9.36 -6.23 23.06
N GLU A 130 -9.61 -7.47 22.65
CA GLU A 130 -10.74 -8.27 23.13
C GLU A 130 -10.28 -9.31 24.16
N LYS A 131 -10.96 -9.38 25.31
CA LYS A 131 -10.73 -10.41 26.33
C LYS A 131 -11.93 -11.34 26.40
N GLN A 132 -11.92 -12.40 25.61
CA GLN A 132 -12.99 -13.41 25.65
C GLN A 132 -12.77 -14.40 26.79
N ARG A 133 -13.78 -14.59 27.64
CA ARG A 133 -13.85 -15.71 28.60
C ARG A 133 -14.88 -16.71 28.10
N ILE A 134 -14.43 -17.89 27.69
CA ILE A 134 -15.30 -19.01 27.30
C ILE A 134 -15.62 -19.82 28.56
N SER A 135 -16.89 -19.88 28.96
CA SER A 135 -17.35 -20.79 30.01
C SER A 135 -17.49 -22.22 29.48
N GLN A 136 -17.37 -23.21 30.37
CA GLN A 136 -17.63 -24.61 30.01
C GLN A 136 -19.11 -24.80 29.64
N PRO A 137 -19.43 -25.67 28.66
CA PRO A 137 -20.80 -25.97 28.29
C PRO A 137 -21.58 -26.53 29.47
N LYS A 138 -22.86 -26.15 29.58
CA LYS A 138 -23.74 -26.63 30.65
C LYS A 138 -24.10 -28.09 30.39
N VAL A 139 -23.67 -29.00 31.27
CA VAL A 139 -24.13 -30.39 31.24
C VAL A 139 -25.57 -30.39 31.76
N GLU A 140 -26.52 -30.80 30.91
CA GLU A 140 -27.91 -31.04 31.33
C GLU A 140 -27.93 -32.17 32.36
N ALA A 141 -28.37 -31.85 33.58
CA ALA A 141 -28.60 -32.85 34.60
C ALA A 141 -29.82 -33.69 34.19
N GLU A 142 -29.59 -35.00 34.08
CA GLU A 142 -30.61 -36.02 33.84
C GLU A 142 -31.75 -35.88 34.86
N ASN A 143 -32.95 -35.63 34.36
CA ASN A 143 -34.15 -35.36 35.15
C ASN A 143 -34.64 -36.68 35.80
N PRO A 144 -34.71 -36.81 37.14
CA PRO A 144 -35.30 -38.00 37.75
C PRO A 144 -36.82 -37.98 37.52
N GLN A 145 -37.32 -38.81 36.62
CA GLN A 145 -38.74 -39.07 36.43
C GLN A 145 -39.36 -39.69 37.70
N GLU A 146 -40.32 -38.97 38.26
CA GLU A 146 -41.70 -39.41 38.52
C GLU A 146 -41.93 -40.62 39.46
N LYS A 147 -42.57 -40.36 40.61
CA LYS A 147 -43.40 -41.32 41.33
C LYS A 147 -44.62 -40.64 41.93
#